data_AF-A0AAV8TBT8-F1
#
_entry.id   AF-A0AAV8TBT8-F1
#
_cell.length_a   1.000
_cell.length_b   1.000
_cell.length_c   1.000
_cell.angle_alpha   90.00
_cell.angle_beta   90.00
_cell.angle_gamma   90.00
#
_symmetry.space_group_name_H-M   'P 1'
#
loop_
_entity.id
_entity.type
_entity.pdbx_description
1 polymer ?
#
loop_
_entity_poly.entity_id
_entity_poly.type
_entity_poly.pdbx_seq_one_letter_code
_entity_poly.pdbx_strand_id
1 'polypeptide(L)' 'MAKLREEIAVQKVRETEVELMGGRLTVSGQVNCGSAFTFILPYKASPRWDSSDDPDEISCVVDHGAAPER' A
#
# COMPACT_ATOMS: atom_id res chain seq x y z
N MET A 1 -14.97 -2.59 -33.08
CA MET A 1 -14.29 -3.64 -32.30
C MET A 1 -13.06 -3.14 -31.52
N ALA A 2 -12.27 -2.19 -32.03
CA ALA A 2 -11.03 -1.75 -31.39
C ALA A 2 -11.17 -0.91 -30.12
N LYS A 3 -12.14 -0.01 -30.08
CA LYS A 3 -12.36 0.91 -28.98
C LYS A 3 -12.83 0.21 -27.70
N LEU A 4 -13.68 -0.81 -27.87
CA LEU A 4 -14.23 -1.61 -26.78
C LEU A 4 -13.17 -2.50 -26.10
N ARG A 5 -12.25 -3.10 -26.87
CA ARG A 5 -11.15 -3.92 -26.31
C ARG A 5 -10.15 -3.08 -25.50
N GLU A 6 -9.90 -1.85 -25.93
CA GLU A 6 -8.98 -0.94 -25.25
C GLU A 6 -9.61 -0.45 -23.94
N GLU A 7 -10.89 -0.10 -23.96
CA GLU A 7 -11.65 0.26 -22.76
C GLU A 7 -11.72 -0.90 -21.75
N ILE A 8 -11.98 -2.13 -22.21
CA ILE A 8 -11.93 -3.33 -21.36
C ILE A 8 -10.52 -3.57 -20.80
N ALA A 9 -9.47 -3.40 -21.60
CA ALA A 9 -8.09 -3.57 -21.14
C ALA A 9 -7.69 -2.51 -20.10
N VAL A 10 -8.05 -1.24 -20.33
CA VAL A 10 -7.82 -0.15 -19.37
C VAL A 10 -8.59 -0.39 -18.08
N GLN A 11 -9.82 -0.90 -18.18
CA GLN A 11 -10.61 -1.27 -17.00
C GLN A 11 -9.97 -2.44 -16.24
N LYS A 12 -9.41 -3.43 -16.95
CA LYS A 12 -8.70 -4.57 -16.35
C LYS A 12 -7.40 -4.14 -15.67
N VAL A 13 -6.67 -3.18 -16.24
CA VAL A 13 -5.44 -2.63 -15.62
C VAL A 13 -5.76 -1.96 -14.27
N ARG A 14 -6.86 -1.22 -14.18
CA ARG A 14 -7.32 -0.61 -12.91
C ARG A 14 -7.69 -1.65 -11.86
N GLU A 15 -8.28 -2.78 -12.27
CA GLU A 15 -8.57 -3.91 -11.37
C GLU A 15 -7.26 -4.50 -10.82
N THR A 16 -6.27 -4.75 -11.68
CA THR A 16 -4.96 -5.27 -11.29
C THR A 16 -4.25 -4.38 -10.25
N GLU A 17 -4.31 -3.06 -10.41
CA GLU A 17 -3.70 -2.13 -9.45
C GLU A 17 -4.35 -2.21 -8.05
N VAL A 18 -5.68 -2.30 -8.01
CA VAL A 18 -6.43 -2.44 -6.76
C VAL A 18 -6.16 -3.79 -6.09
N GLU A 19 -6.05 -4.88 -6.87
CA GLU A 19 -5.70 -6.21 -6.37
C GLU A 19 -4.26 -6.27 -5.81
N LEU A 20 -3.30 -5.61 -6.45
CA LEU A 20 -1.91 -5.50 -5.95
C LEU A 20 -1.84 -4.81 -4.58
N MET A 21 -2.73 -3.85 -4.32
CA MET A 21 -2.88 -3.21 -3.01
C MET A 21 -3.69 -4.05 -2.00
N GLY A 22 -4.08 -5.28 -2.36
CA GLY A 22 -4.92 -6.17 -1.55
C GLY A 22 -6.39 -5.75 -1.46
N GLY A 23 -6.80 -4.83 -2.33
CA GLY A 23 -8.17 -4.31 -2.39
C GLY A 23 -9.07 -5.06 -3.36
N ARG A 24 -10.30 -4.55 -3.49
CA ARG A 24 -11.32 -5.08 -4.39
C ARG A 24 -11.96 -3.95 -5.19
N LEU A 25 -12.08 -4.14 -6.50
CA LEU A 25 -12.83 -3.27 -7.40
C LEU A 25 -14.21 -3.90 -7.69
N THR A 26 -15.26 -3.09 -7.77
CA THR A 26 -16.59 -3.50 -8.24
C THR A 26 -17.13 -2.46 -9.19
N VAL A 27 -17.67 -2.91 -10.32
CA VAL A 27 -18.31 -2.06 -11.32
C VAL A 27 -19.79 -2.40 -11.34
N SER A 28 -20.65 -1.41 -11.12
CA SER A 28 -22.09 -1.52 -11.33
C SER A 28 -22.52 -0.48 -12.35
N GLY A 29 -23.53 -0.78 -13.15
CA GLY A 29 -24.00 0.16 -14.16
C GLY A 29 -25.40 -0.18 -14.63
N GLN A 30 -26.15 0.85 -14.99
CA GLN A 30 -27.50 0.73 -15.53
C GLN A 30 -27.58 1.50 -16.86
N VAL A 31 -28.22 0.87 -17.84
CA VAL A 31 -28.46 1.47 -19.16
C VAL A 31 -29.19 2.81 -18.98
N ASN A 32 -28.67 3.87 -19.60
CA ASN A 32 -29.16 5.26 -19.49
C ASN A 32 -29.01 5.94 -18.11
N CYS A 33 -28.34 5.31 -17.14
CA CYS A 33 -28.05 5.90 -15.83
C CYS A 33 -26.55 5.99 -15.52
N GLY A 34 -25.70 5.39 -16.36
CA GLY A 34 -24.25 5.42 -16.22
C GLY A 34 -23.69 4.23 -15.43
N SER A 35 -22.39 4.31 -15.16
CA SER A 35 -21.63 3.29 -14.45
C SER A 35 -20.96 3.89 -13.21
N ALA A 36 -20.96 3.13 -12.12
CA ALA A 36 -20.27 3.42 -10.88
C ALA A 36 -19.11 2.43 -10.67
N PHE A 37 -17.95 2.98 -10.32
CA PHE A 37 -16.76 2.21 -9.99
C PHE A 37 -16.49 2.37 -8.49
N THR A 38 -16.49 1.26 -7.76
CA THR A 38 -16.27 1.24 -6.31
C THR A 38 -15.01 0.46 -6.01
N PHE A 39 -14.02 1.11 -5.40
CA PHE A 39 -12.81 0.45 -4.92
C PHE A 39 -12.81 0.40 -3.39
N ILE A 40 -12.47 -0.77 -2.84
CA ILE A 40 -12.34 -1.02 -1.41
C ILE A 40 -10.88 -1.37 -1.18
N LEU A 41 -10.15 -0.52 -0.46
CA LEU A 41 -8.75 -0.76 -0.13
C LEU A 41 -8.62 -1.15 1.35
N PRO A 42 -7.76 -2.12 1.70
CA PRO A 42 -7.44 -2.42 3.08
C PRO A 42 -6.88 -1.15 3.74
N TYR A 43 -7.53 -0.70 4.82
CA TYR A 43 -7.02 0.42 5.57
C TYR A 43 -5.78 0.00 6.34
N LYS A 44 -4.61 0.51 5.94
CA LYS A 44 -3.44 0.54 6.80
C LYS A 44 -3.55 1.80 7.63
N ALA A 45 -4.09 1.68 8.84
CA ALA A 45 -3.84 2.67 9.86
C ALA A 45 -2.32 2.64 10.09
N SER A 46 -1.58 3.59 9.50
CA SER A 46 -0.34 3.98 10.17
C SER A 46 -0.76 4.32 11.59
N PRO A 47 -0.17 3.70 12.64
CA PRO A 47 -0.40 4.18 13.99
C PRO A 47 -0.20 5.69 13.91
N ARG A 48 -1.18 6.48 14.36
CA ARG A 48 -0.85 7.89 14.68
C ARG A 48 0.38 7.77 15.57
N TRP A 49 1.49 8.38 15.18
CA TRP A 49 2.65 8.55 16.02
C TRP A 49 2.19 9.36 17.24
N ASP A 50 1.60 8.67 18.20
CA ASP A 50 1.13 9.21 19.48
C ASP A 50 1.84 8.45 20.59
N SER A 51 3.12 8.14 20.36
CA SER A 51 4.12 7.79 21.36
C SER A 51 5.49 7.97 20.72
N SER A 52 6.02 9.17 20.89
CA SER A 52 7.47 9.34 20.99
C SER A 52 7.90 8.60 22.26
N ASP A 53 8.25 7.33 22.14
CA ASP A 53 9.21 6.70 23.05
C ASP A 53 9.91 5.63 22.24
N ASP A 54 11.04 6.02 21.67
CA ASP A 54 12.03 5.15 21.07
C ASP A 54 13.02 4.81 22.19
N PRO A 55 12.95 3.63 22.82
CA PRO A 55 13.99 3.19 23.75
C PRO A 55 15.16 2.50 23.04
N ASP A 56 15.41 2.79 21.76
CA ASP A 56 16.64 2.37 21.07
C ASP A 56 17.51 3.59 20.66
N GLU A 57 17.51 4.64 21.49
CA GLU A 57 18.64 5.57 21.54
C GLU A 57 19.90 4.81 22.01
N ILE A 58 20.77 4.48 21.05
CA ILE A 58 22.23 4.53 21.19
C ILE A 58 22.83 3.81 22.42
N SER A 59 22.92 2.48 22.37
CA SER A 59 23.93 1.74 23.14
C SER A 59 25.33 1.87 22.52
N CYS A 60 25.77 3.10 22.26
CA CYS A 60 27.13 3.40 21.82
C CYS A 60 28.00 3.90 22.98
N VAL A 61 28.08 3.14 24.08
CA VAL A 61 29.09 3.30 25.15
C VAL A 61 29.27 2.02 25.98
N VAL A 62 29.98 1.02 25.46
CA VAL A 62 30.72 0.00 26.24
C VAL A 62 31.88 -0.40 25.32
N ASP A 63 33.16 -0.33 25.64
CA ASP A 63 33.95 0.11 26.79
C ASP A 63 35.39 0.17 26.23
N HIS A 64 36.14 1.24 26.51
CA HIS A 64 37.55 1.31 26.14
C HIS A 64 38.36 0.39 27.06
N GLY A 65 38.77 -0.79 26.58
CA GLY A 65 39.90 -1.49 27.20
C GLY A 65 40.00 -2.99 27.00
N ALA A 66 40.87 -3.45 26.08
CA ALA A 66 41.78 -4.58 26.31
C ALA A 66 42.72 -4.79 25.10
N ALA A 67 43.96 -4.31 25.26
CA ALA A 67 45.26 -4.65 24.67
C ALA A 67 45.38 -5.49 23.36
N PRO A 68 46.22 -5.03 22.39
CA PRO A 68 46.93 -5.92 21.48
C PRO A 68 48.34 -6.22 22.04
N GLU A 69 48.59 -7.41 22.57
CA GLU A 69 49.95 -8.00 22.54
C GLU A 69 49.92 -9.50 22.84
N ARG A 70 50.11 -10.32 21.79
CA ARG A 70 51.24 -11.24 21.64
C ARG A 70 51.12 -12.06 20.36
#